data_AF-A0A355RD65-F1
#
_entry.id   AF-A0A355RD65-F1
#
_cell.length_a   1.000
_cell.length_b   1.000
_cell.length_c   1.000
_cell.angle_alpha   90.00
_cell.angle_beta   90.00
_cell.angle_gamma   90.00
#
_symmetry.space_group_name_H-M   'P 1'
#
loop_
_entity.id
_entity.type
_entity.pdbx_description
1 polymer ?
#
loop_
_entity_poly.entity_id
_entity_poly.type
_entity_poly.pdbx_seq_one_letter_code
_entity_poly.pdbx_strand_id
1 'polypeptide(L)'
;MISNELKATIQGAYSRFLEAKSLKPRYGQRLMIAEVAKVLGDIACDDEGRRAGEPAVVAVEAGTGTGKTVAYSLAAIPAAKAAGKRLVIATATVALQEQIVFKDLPDLMRSSGLNFSFALAKGRGRYLCLSKLDILLQEGHAQSATAQLFEEEGFRIEVDERSQKLF
;
A
#
# COMPACT_ATOMS: atom_id res chain seq x y z
N MET A 1 -1.93 1.85 -27.58
CA MET A 1 -0.47 1.76 -27.79
C MET A 1 0.18 2.66 -26.76
N ILE A 2 1.10 2.15 -25.93
CA ILE A 2 1.78 2.97 -24.93
C ILE A 2 2.48 4.19 -25.59
N SER A 3 2.31 5.38 -24.99
CA SER A 3 3.00 6.60 -25.41
C SER A 3 4.51 6.52 -25.13
N ASN A 4 5.31 7.20 -25.96
CA ASN A 4 6.76 7.25 -25.77
C ASN A 4 7.16 7.92 -24.45
N GLU A 5 6.39 8.91 -24.01
CA GLU A 5 6.56 9.57 -22.71
C GLU A 5 6.36 8.59 -21.54
N LEU A 6 5.33 7.75 -21.60
CA LEU A 6 5.08 6.73 -20.58
C LEU A 6 6.20 5.68 -20.56
N LYS A 7 6.71 5.26 -21.73
CA LYS A 7 7.89 4.36 -21.80
C LYS A 7 9.10 4.98 -21.13
N ALA A 8 9.42 6.22 -21.47
CA ALA A 8 10.56 6.93 -20.91
C ALA A 8 10.43 7.09 -19.39
N THR A 9 9.22 7.37 -18.90
CA THR A 9 8.92 7.47 -17.46
C THR A 9 9.16 6.16 -16.74
N ILE A 10 8.61 5.05 -17.25
CA ILE A 10 8.76 3.71 -16.66
C ILE A 10 10.23 3.26 -16.70
N GLN A 11 10.91 3.43 -17.83
CA GLN A 11 12.33 3.08 -17.98
C GLN A 11 13.21 3.90 -17.05
N GLY A 12 13.03 5.22 -17.01
CA GLY A 12 13.79 6.10 -16.13
C GLY A 12 13.53 5.84 -14.65
N ALA A 13 12.29 5.49 -14.28
CA ALA A 13 11.96 5.08 -12.92
C ALA A 13 12.63 3.75 -12.53
N TYR A 14 12.67 2.77 -13.43
CA TYR A 14 13.34 1.49 -13.19
C TYR A 14 14.86 1.64 -13.09
N SER A 15 15.50 2.39 -13.98
CA SER A 15 16.95 2.64 -13.93
C SER A 15 17.36 3.32 -12.62
N ARG A 16 16.67 4.39 -12.23
CA ARG A 16 16.92 5.09 -10.95
C ARG A 16 16.73 4.16 -9.75
N PHE A 17 15.68 3.34 -9.77
CA PHE A 17 15.44 2.37 -8.70
C PHE A 17 16.58 1.36 -8.57
N LEU A 18 17.08 0.83 -9.70
CA LEU A 18 18.21 -0.11 -9.69
C LEU A 18 19.50 0.53 -9.21
N GLU A 19 19.80 1.74 -9.68
CA GLU A 19 20.99 2.51 -9.29
C GLU A 19 20.97 2.83 -7.78
N ALA A 20 19.86 3.37 -7.27
CA ALA A 20 19.72 3.71 -5.86
C ALA A 20 19.84 2.51 -4.91
N LYS A 21 19.61 1.29 -5.43
CA LYS A 21 19.66 0.04 -4.68
C LYS A 21 20.90 -0.80 -4.97
N SER A 22 21.79 -0.34 -5.86
CA SER A 22 22.93 -1.11 -6.37
C SER A 22 22.52 -2.50 -6.88
N LEU A 23 21.37 -2.60 -7.56
CA LEU A 23 20.81 -3.85 -8.07
C LEU A 23 21.08 -4.04 -9.55
N LYS A 24 21.18 -5.31 -9.99
CA LYS A 24 21.25 -5.67 -11.41
C LYS A 24 19.85 -5.90 -12.00
N PRO A 25 19.60 -5.46 -13.24
CA PRO A 25 18.33 -5.69 -13.92
C PRO A 25 18.09 -7.19 -14.11
N ARG A 26 16.84 -7.63 -13.93
CA ARG A 26 16.42 -9.03 -14.11
C ARG A 26 15.45 -9.14 -15.28
N TYR A 27 15.63 -10.15 -16.13
CA TYR A 27 14.76 -10.37 -17.29
C TYR A 27 13.28 -10.49 -16.91
N GLY A 28 12.96 -11.34 -15.92
CA GLY A 28 11.57 -11.53 -15.48
C GLY A 28 10.89 -10.24 -14.98
N GLN A 29 11.62 -9.35 -14.30
CA GLN A 29 11.08 -8.05 -13.89
C GLN A 29 10.79 -7.16 -15.10
N ARG A 30 11.74 -7.06 -16.05
CA ARG A 30 11.57 -6.26 -17.26
C ARG A 30 10.40 -6.75 -18.11
N LEU A 31 10.26 -8.07 -18.25
CA LEU A 31 9.16 -8.68 -18.98
C LEU A 31 7.82 -8.39 -18.30
N MET A 32 7.72 -8.58 -16.99
CA MET A 32 6.52 -8.26 -16.22
C MET A 32 6.15 -6.77 -16.33
N ILE A 33 7.13 -5.87 -16.23
CA ILE A 33 6.91 -4.42 -16.43
C ILE A 33 6.34 -4.16 -17.83
N ALA A 34 6.94 -4.74 -18.87
CA ALA A 34 6.52 -4.53 -20.25
C ALA A 34 5.09 -5.04 -20.51
N GLU A 35 4.77 -6.25 -20.07
CA GLU A 35 3.43 -6.84 -20.28
C GLU A 35 2.34 -6.07 -19.53
N VAL A 36 2.58 -5.71 -18.26
CA VAL A 36 1.63 -4.90 -17.48
C VAL A 36 1.45 -3.52 -18.11
N ALA A 37 2.54 -2.85 -18.49
CA ALA A 37 2.47 -1.53 -19.09
C ALA A 37 1.72 -1.56 -20.44
N LYS A 38 2.02 -2.54 -21.29
CA LYS A 38 1.34 -2.72 -22.58
C LYS A 38 -0.17 -2.84 -22.41
N VAL A 39 -0.63 -3.75 -21.55
CA VAL A 39 -2.06 -3.98 -21.32
C VAL A 39 -2.75 -2.74 -20.75
N LEU A 40 -2.12 -2.04 -19.81
CA LEU A 40 -2.71 -0.81 -19.24
C LEU A 40 -2.72 0.36 -20.23
N GLY A 41 -1.72 0.48 -21.11
CA GLY A 41 -1.63 1.55 -22.11
C GLY A 41 -2.43 1.30 -23.39
N ASP A 42 -3.00 0.11 -23.55
CA ASP A 42 -3.88 -0.24 -24.66
C ASP A 42 -5.37 -0.16 -24.29
N ILE A 43 -5.69 0.24 -23.04
CA ILE A 43 -7.07 0.47 -22.61
C ILE A 43 -7.65 1.66 -23.40
N ALA A 44 -8.61 1.38 -24.28
CA ALA A 44 -9.38 2.41 -24.96
C ALA A 44 -10.38 3.05 -24.00
N CYS A 45 -10.58 4.35 -24.14
CA CYS A 45 -11.58 5.11 -23.39
C CYS A 45 -12.51 5.86 -24.36
N ASP A 46 -13.76 6.03 -23.98
CA ASP A 46 -14.71 6.94 -24.64
C ASP A 46 -14.43 8.42 -24.26
N ASP A 47 -15.21 9.34 -24.83
CA ASP A 47 -15.09 10.78 -24.57
C ASP A 47 -15.40 11.16 -23.11
N GLU A 48 -16.09 10.28 -22.37
CA GLU A 48 -16.38 10.43 -20.93
C GLU A 48 -15.29 9.80 -20.06
N GLY A 49 -14.23 9.26 -20.66
CA GLY A 49 -13.12 8.61 -19.98
C GLY A 49 -13.47 7.25 -19.37
N ARG A 50 -14.58 6.62 -19.78
CA ARG A 50 -14.94 5.25 -19.40
C ARG A 50 -14.25 4.27 -20.34
N ARG A 51 -13.93 3.07 -19.84
CA ARG A 51 -13.32 2.04 -20.68
C ARG A 51 -14.27 1.70 -21.83
N ALA A 52 -13.75 1.78 -23.05
CA ALA A 52 -14.39 1.28 -24.26
C ALA A 52 -13.78 -0.07 -24.63
N GLY A 53 -14.62 -1.00 -25.11
CA GLY A 53 -14.18 -2.31 -25.55
C GLY A 53 -13.97 -3.35 -24.44
N GLU A 54 -13.28 -4.41 -24.81
CA GLU A 54 -13.08 -5.61 -23.99
C GLU A 54 -12.22 -5.33 -22.73
N PRO A 55 -12.37 -6.14 -21.66
CA PRO A 55 -11.49 -6.07 -20.51
C PRO A 55 -10.03 -6.29 -20.89
N ALA A 56 -9.17 -5.31 -20.58
CA ALA A 56 -7.73 -5.45 -20.70
C ALA A 56 -7.18 -6.23 -19.50
N VAL A 57 -6.82 -7.50 -19.71
CA VAL A 57 -6.36 -8.42 -18.66
C VAL A 57 -4.98 -8.97 -19.00
N VAL A 58 -4.10 -9.01 -18.00
CA VAL A 58 -2.80 -9.66 -18.06
C VAL A 58 -2.67 -10.63 -16.89
N ALA A 59 -2.24 -11.87 -17.18
CA ALA A 59 -1.92 -12.87 -16.18
C ALA A 59 -0.41 -13.11 -16.21
N VAL A 60 0.26 -12.90 -15.07
CA VAL A 60 1.71 -13.09 -14.95
C VAL A 60 1.98 -14.02 -13.77
N GLU A 61 2.61 -15.16 -14.04
CA GLU A 61 3.16 -16.02 -13.00
C GLU A 61 4.57 -15.55 -12.62
N ALA A 62 4.80 -15.31 -11.33
CA ALA A 62 6.09 -14.88 -10.83
C ALA A 62 6.41 -15.56 -9.50
N GLY A 63 7.57 -16.23 -9.44
CA GLY A 63 8.06 -16.87 -8.23
C GLY A 63 8.28 -15.92 -7.05
N THR A 64 8.44 -16.47 -5.85
CA THR A 64 8.80 -15.70 -4.65
C THR A 64 10.19 -15.05 -4.80
N GLY A 65 10.40 -13.89 -4.15
CA GLY A 65 11.69 -13.18 -4.21
C GLY A 65 12.07 -12.56 -5.57
N THR A 66 11.21 -12.64 -6.58
CA THR A 66 11.46 -12.09 -7.93
C THR A 66 11.34 -10.56 -8.00
N GLY A 67 10.82 -9.91 -6.96
CA GLY A 67 10.55 -8.48 -6.95
C GLY A 67 9.26 -8.09 -7.69
N LYS A 68 8.26 -9.00 -7.71
CA LYS A 68 6.95 -8.78 -8.34
C LYS A 68 6.28 -7.45 -7.96
N THR A 69 6.37 -7.05 -6.68
CA THR A 69 5.79 -5.80 -6.18
C THR A 69 6.37 -4.57 -6.87
N VAL A 70 7.69 -4.53 -7.00
CA VAL A 70 8.39 -3.44 -7.69
C VAL A 70 8.00 -3.42 -9.16
N ALA A 71 7.98 -4.59 -9.81
CA ALA A 71 7.69 -4.70 -11.24
C ALA A 71 6.29 -4.19 -11.62
N TYR A 72 5.22 -4.68 -10.97
CA TYR A 72 3.88 -4.15 -11.28
C TYR A 72 3.74 -2.67 -10.87
N SER A 73 4.39 -2.23 -9.80
CA SER A 73 4.23 -0.85 -9.31
C SER A 73 4.89 0.16 -10.25
N LEU A 74 6.08 -0.16 -10.75
CA LEU A 74 6.79 0.69 -11.72
C LEU A 74 6.08 0.78 -13.07
N ALA A 75 5.29 -0.23 -13.44
CA ALA A 75 4.45 -0.16 -14.64
C ALA A 75 3.12 0.57 -14.37
N ALA A 76 2.41 0.18 -13.32
CA ALA A 76 1.03 0.59 -13.09
C ALA A 76 0.89 2.00 -12.52
N ILE A 77 1.82 2.46 -11.67
CA ILE A 77 1.75 3.81 -11.08
C ILE A 77 1.86 4.89 -12.17
N PRO A 78 2.89 4.88 -13.06
CA PRO A 78 2.97 5.85 -14.14
C PRO A 78 1.80 5.73 -15.12
N ALA A 79 1.35 4.52 -15.43
CA ALA A 79 0.22 4.30 -16.34
C ALA A 79 -1.09 4.89 -15.78
N ALA A 80 -1.39 4.61 -14.51
CA ALA A 80 -2.57 5.16 -13.84
C ALA A 80 -2.50 6.70 -13.76
N LYS A 81 -1.33 7.26 -13.46
CA LYS A 81 -1.12 8.71 -13.42
C LYS A 81 -1.33 9.37 -14.79
N ALA A 82 -0.76 8.80 -15.85
CA ALA A 82 -0.93 9.30 -17.22
C ALA A 82 -2.39 9.23 -17.68
N ALA A 83 -3.14 8.21 -17.23
CA ALA A 83 -4.56 8.06 -17.54
C ALA A 83 -5.50 8.86 -16.61
N GLY A 84 -4.97 9.58 -15.61
CA GLY A 84 -5.78 10.27 -14.59
C GLY A 84 -6.67 9.32 -13.76
N LYS A 85 -6.24 8.07 -13.57
CA LYS A 85 -6.99 7.02 -12.87
C LYS A 85 -6.38 6.69 -11.51
N ARG A 86 -7.21 6.10 -10.63
CA ARG A 86 -6.76 5.55 -9.35
C ARG A 86 -6.34 4.10 -9.53
N LEU A 87 -5.12 3.77 -9.09
CA LEU A 87 -4.62 2.41 -9.05
C LEU A 87 -5.09 1.70 -7.77
N VAL A 88 -5.64 0.49 -7.92
CA VAL A 88 -5.97 -0.40 -6.81
C VAL A 88 -5.04 -1.62 -6.86
N ILE A 89 -4.29 -1.85 -5.79
CA ILE A 89 -3.46 -3.05 -5.61
C ILE A 89 -4.15 -3.92 -4.57
N ALA A 90 -4.66 -5.08 -4.98
CA ALA A 90 -5.29 -6.05 -4.09
C ALA A 90 -4.33 -7.20 -3.76
N THR A 91 -4.34 -7.65 -2.50
CA THR A 91 -3.53 -8.78 -2.03
C THR A 91 -4.26 -9.55 -0.93
N ALA A 92 -3.84 -10.79 -0.68
CA ALA A 92 -4.60 -11.78 0.08
C ALA A 92 -4.78 -11.47 1.57
N THR A 93 -3.79 -10.86 2.23
CA THR A 93 -3.79 -10.69 3.68
C THR A 93 -3.45 -9.26 4.10
N VAL A 94 -3.89 -8.86 5.29
CA VAL A 94 -3.58 -7.54 5.87
C VAL A 94 -2.06 -7.35 6.01
N ALA A 95 -1.33 -8.38 6.43
CA ALA A 95 0.13 -8.32 6.54
C ALA A 95 0.81 -8.01 5.20
N LEU A 96 0.33 -8.60 4.09
CA LEU A 96 0.85 -8.28 2.75
C LEU A 96 0.48 -6.87 2.32
N GLN A 97 -0.72 -6.38 2.67
CA GLN A 97 -1.10 -4.99 2.39
C GLN A 97 -0.19 -4.01 3.14
N GLU A 98 0.09 -4.29 4.42
CA GLU A 98 0.98 -3.50 5.27
C GLU A 98 2.42 -3.53 4.76
N GLN A 99 2.91 -4.68 4.29
CA GLN A 99 4.22 -4.76 3.65
C GLN A 99 4.29 -3.82 2.44
N ILE A 100 3.27 -3.84 1.58
CA ILE A 100 3.25 -2.97 0.39
C ILE A 100 3.24 -1.50 0.80
N VAL A 101 2.38 -1.12 1.75
CA VAL A 101 2.14 0.29 2.14
C VAL A 101 3.25 0.87 3.01
N PHE A 102 3.81 0.11 3.95
CA PHE A 102 4.80 0.63 4.90
C PHE A 102 6.24 0.36 4.48
N LYS A 103 6.49 -0.54 3.53
CA LYS A 103 7.82 -0.87 3.06
C LYS A 103 7.97 -0.62 1.56
N ASP A 104 7.23 -1.34 0.73
CA ASP A 104 7.53 -1.40 -0.71
C ASP A 104 7.23 -0.08 -1.44
N LEU A 105 6.06 0.55 -1.22
CA LEU A 105 5.68 1.82 -1.87
C LEU A 105 6.51 3.03 -1.38
N PRO A 106 6.76 3.22 -0.07
CA PRO A 106 7.66 4.28 0.39
C PRO A 106 9.06 4.14 -0.19
N ASP A 107 9.55 2.92 -0.29
CA ASP A 107 10.88 2.63 -0.84
C ASP A 107 10.94 2.92 -2.35
N LEU A 108 9.92 2.47 -3.09
CA LEU A 108 9.78 2.75 -4.50
C LEU A 108 9.68 4.26 -4.77
N MET A 109 8.92 5.01 -3.97
CA MET A 109 8.80 6.47 -4.10
C MET A 109 10.17 7.17 -3.92
N ARG A 110 10.95 6.78 -2.90
CA ARG A 110 12.28 7.36 -2.64
C ARG A 110 13.31 7.02 -3.73
N SER A 111 13.28 5.79 -4.25
CA SER A 111 14.34 5.28 -5.13
C SER A 111 14.03 5.41 -6.63
N SER A 112 12.77 5.48 -7.03
CA SER A 112 12.38 5.58 -8.45
C SER A 112 12.16 7.02 -8.92
N GLY A 113 12.10 7.98 -7.99
CA GLY A 113 11.74 9.38 -8.22
C GLY A 113 10.39 9.56 -8.96
N LEU A 114 9.47 8.64 -8.72
CA LEU A 114 8.05 8.80 -9.00
C LEU A 114 7.40 9.58 -7.84
N ASN A 115 6.41 10.41 -8.16
CA ASN A 115 5.62 11.14 -7.18
C ASN A 115 4.14 10.73 -7.27
N PHE A 116 3.62 10.15 -6.18
CA PHE A 116 2.26 9.62 -6.03
C PHE A 116 1.86 9.57 -4.55
N SER A 117 0.55 9.57 -4.28
CA SER A 117 -0.01 9.28 -2.96
C SER A 117 -0.59 7.87 -2.92
N PHE A 118 -0.66 7.28 -1.73
CA PHE A 118 -1.26 5.97 -1.51
C PHE A 118 -1.96 5.92 -0.15
N ALA A 119 -2.95 5.05 -0.03
CA ALA A 119 -3.68 4.81 1.21
C ALA A 119 -4.00 3.33 1.35
N LEU A 120 -4.15 2.88 2.59
CA LEU A 120 -4.47 1.50 2.93
C LEU A 120 -5.96 1.35 3.24
N ALA A 121 -6.67 0.55 2.43
CA ALA A 121 -8.06 0.21 2.66
C ALA A 121 -8.18 -1.13 3.37
N LYS A 122 -8.68 -1.13 4.60
CA LYS A 122 -8.99 -2.35 5.38
C LYS A 122 -10.50 -2.49 5.60
N GLY A 123 -10.96 -3.69 5.93
CA GLY A 123 -12.34 -3.90 6.36
C GLY A 123 -12.66 -3.14 7.64
N ARG A 124 -13.91 -2.68 7.80
CA ARG A 124 -14.37 -1.86 8.94
C ARG A 124 -14.02 -2.46 10.31
N GLY A 125 -14.09 -3.78 10.45
CA GLY A 125 -13.73 -4.50 11.68
C GLY A 125 -12.23 -4.45 12.06
N ARG A 126 -11.39 -3.79 11.24
CA ARG A 126 -9.97 -3.56 11.52
C ARG A 126 -9.67 -2.15 12.05
N TYR A 127 -10.71 -1.35 12.29
CA TYR A 127 -10.59 -0.02 12.86
C TYR A 127 -11.21 0.02 14.26
N LEU A 128 -10.55 0.73 15.17
CA LEU A 128 -11.06 1.00 16.51
C LEU A 128 -12.27 1.92 16.43
N CYS A 129 -13.35 1.56 17.12
CA CYS A 129 -14.50 2.43 17.29
C CYS A 129 -14.29 3.31 18.52
N LEU A 130 -13.95 4.58 18.30
CA LEU A 130 -13.67 5.53 19.39
C LEU A 130 -14.86 5.67 20.36
N SER A 131 -16.08 5.75 19.85
CA SER A 131 -17.28 5.81 20.71
C SER A 131 -17.44 4.57 21.61
N LYS A 132 -17.12 3.36 21.11
CA LYS A 132 -17.15 2.16 21.96
C LYS A 132 -16.01 2.14 22.97
N LEU A 133 -14.83 2.64 22.60
CA LEU A 133 -13.70 2.78 23.52
C LEU A 133 -14.05 3.74 24.67
N ASP A 134 -14.64 4.88 24.37
CA ASP A 134 -15.00 5.90 25.37
C ASP A 134 -15.97 5.34 26.42
N ILE A 135 -16.99 4.58 26.00
CA ILE A 135 -17.95 3.94 26.91
C ILE A 135 -17.24 2.95 27.84
N LEU A 136 -16.38 2.08 27.30
CA LEU A 136 -15.66 1.08 28.08
C LEU A 136 -14.67 1.71 29.08
N LEU A 137 -14.03 2.83 28.69
CA LEU A 137 -13.15 3.57 29.60
C LEU A 137 -13.93 4.21 30.75
N GLN A 138 -15.12 4.77 30.51
CA GLN A 138 -15.97 5.34 31.55
C GLN A 138 -16.48 4.26 32.54
N GLU A 139 -16.90 3.10 32.04
CA GLU A 139 -17.31 1.97 32.88
C GLU A 139 -16.15 1.42 33.72
N GLY A 140 -14.95 1.31 33.13
CA GLY A 140 -13.73 0.93 33.83
C GLY A 140 -13.34 1.90 34.95
N HIS A 141 -13.51 3.21 34.73
CA HIS A 141 -13.30 4.23 35.78
C HIS A 141 -14.34 4.14 36.91
N ALA A 142 -15.60 3.84 36.61
CA ALA A 142 -16.61 3.63 37.64
C ALA A 142 -16.30 2.37 38.48
N GLN A 143 -15.87 1.28 37.85
CA GLN A 143 -15.45 0.06 38.56
C GLN A 143 -14.15 0.25 39.34
N SER A 144 -13.18 1.00 38.83
CA SER A 144 -11.94 1.30 39.57
C SER A 144 -12.20 2.23 40.76
N ALA A 145 -13.08 3.23 40.61
CA ALA A 145 -13.49 4.09 41.71
C ALA A 145 -14.25 3.30 42.80
N THR A 146 -15.05 2.31 42.39
CA THR A 146 -15.72 1.41 43.34
C THR A 146 -14.73 0.45 44.00
N ALA A 147 -13.73 -0.06 43.28
CA ALA A 147 -12.67 -0.90 43.83
C ALA A 147 -11.74 -0.13 44.79
N GLN A 148 -11.45 1.15 44.51
CA GLN A 148 -10.70 2.04 45.40
C GLN A 148 -11.43 2.32 46.73
N LEU A 149 -12.78 2.27 46.73
CA LEU A 149 -13.56 2.33 47.97
C LEU A 149 -13.44 1.04 48.82
N PHE A 150 -12.88 -0.05 48.26
CA PHE A 150 -12.57 -1.30 48.94
C PHE A 150 -11.05 -1.56 49.08
N GLU A 151 -10.18 -0.62 48.69
CA GLU A 151 -8.73 -0.71 48.88
C GLU A 151 -8.35 -0.34 50.33
N GLU A 152 -8.69 -1.20 51.30
CA GLU A 152 -7.97 -1.26 52.57
C GLU A 152 -6.82 -2.30 52.57
N GLU A 153 -6.67 -3.14 51.53
CA GLU A 153 -5.49 -4.02 51.42
C GLU A 153 -4.92 -4.10 49.99
N GLY A 154 -4.02 -3.15 49.67
CA GLY A 154 -2.71 -3.48 49.08
C GLY A 154 -2.61 -3.95 47.62
N PHE A 155 -3.31 -3.35 46.64
CA PHE A 155 -3.04 -3.63 45.22
C PHE A 155 -2.54 -2.39 44.46
N ARG A 156 -1.23 -2.30 44.21
CA ARG A 156 -0.64 -1.27 43.34
C ARG A 156 -0.56 -1.79 41.91
N ILE A 157 -1.30 -1.17 40.98
CA ILE A 157 -1.14 -1.39 39.55
C ILE A 157 -0.01 -0.49 39.06
N GLU A 158 1.16 -1.07 38.72
CA GLU A 158 2.21 -0.35 38.02
C GLU A 158 1.82 -0.19 36.55
N VAL A 159 1.47 1.04 36.17
CA VAL A 159 1.23 1.41 34.78
C VAL A 159 2.59 1.63 34.12
N ASP A 160 2.90 0.82 33.11
CA ASP A 160 4.12 0.98 32.30
C ASP A 160 4.06 2.29 31.50
N GLU A 161 4.88 3.27 31.88
CA GLU A 161 5.00 4.57 31.21
C GLU A 161 5.39 4.45 29.73
N ARG A 162 6.00 3.33 29.30
CA ARG A 162 6.31 3.12 27.88
C ARG A 162 5.06 2.92 27.03
N SER A 163 3.98 2.43 27.63
CA SER A 163 2.70 2.20 26.96
C SER A 163 1.87 3.48 26.76
N GLN A 164 2.25 4.59 27.41
CA GLN A 164 1.62 5.90 27.20
C GLN A 164 2.12 6.64 25.96
N LYS A 165 3.22 6.21 25.34
CA LYS A 165 3.69 6.74 24.06
C LYS A 165 3.04 6.01 22.90
N LEU A 166 1.71 6.07 22.83
CA LEU A 166 1.03 5.96 21.55
C LEU A 166 0.98 7.37 20.96
N PHE A 167 1.82 7.55 19.94
CA PHE A 167 2.22 8.77 19.21
C PHE A 167 3.44 9.50 19.79
#